data_AF-A0A6A9T0Z2-F1
#
_entry.id   AF-A0A6A9T0Z2-F1
#
_cell.length_a   1.000
_cell.length_b   1.000
_cell.length_c   1.000
_cell.angle_alpha   90.00
_cell.angle_beta   90.00
_cell.angle_gamma   90.00
#
_symmetry.space_group_name_H-M   'P 1'
#
loop_
_entity.id
_entity.type
_entity.pdbx_description
1 polymer ?
#
loop_
_entity_poly.entity_id
_entity_poly.type
_entity_poly.pdbx_seq_one_letter_code
_entity_poly.pdbx_strand_id
1 'polypeptide(L)'
;MVLRNRHRATFSTTADRRSRSLRRWIHQATDDLREQTDEPGWQYVGFHDLRRTWATQLRSADVDAMVVCDWGGWNDLDTFLDHCRGTHTPEAQRRERQKVKWL
;
A
#
# COMPACT_ATOMS: atom_id res chain seq x y z
N MET A 1 33.51 -38.24 11.82
CA MET A 1 32.17 -38.65 11.32
C MET A 1 31.29 -37.41 11.31
N VAL A 2 31.13 -36.81 10.12
CA VAL A 2 30.39 -35.54 9.90
C VAL A 2 28.95 -35.90 9.56
N LEU A 3 27.98 -35.45 10.36
CA LEU A 3 26.57 -35.49 9.99
C LEU A 3 26.10 -34.09 9.59
N ARG A 4 25.95 -33.93 8.28
CA ARG A 4 25.37 -32.78 7.59
C ARG A 4 24.11 -33.29 6.88
N ASN A 5 22.93 -32.84 7.30
CA ASN A 5 21.75 -32.64 6.43
C ASN A 5 20.62 -32.00 7.26
N ARG A 6 20.44 -30.68 7.13
CA ARG A 6 19.50 -30.04 6.19
C ARG A 6 18.04 -30.37 6.51
N HIS A 7 17.50 -29.72 7.54
CA HIS A 7 16.06 -29.53 7.63
C HIS A 7 15.63 -28.43 6.65
N ARG A 8 14.88 -28.89 5.65
CA ARG A 8 14.18 -28.19 4.58
C ARG A 8 13.29 -27.08 5.15
N ALA A 9 13.56 -25.83 4.78
CA ALA A 9 12.70 -24.69 5.04
C ALA A 9 11.31 -24.92 4.42
N THR A 10 10.29 -25.02 5.25
CA THR A 10 8.88 -25.05 4.82
C THR A 10 8.04 -24.15 5.72
N PHE A 11 8.24 -22.84 5.59
CA PHE A 11 7.20 -21.87 5.95
C PHE A 11 7.24 -20.74 4.93
N SER A 12 6.57 -20.94 3.79
CA SER A 12 6.08 -19.78 3.02
C SER A 12 4.88 -19.26 3.79
N THR A 13 5.14 -18.33 4.70
CA THR A 13 4.11 -17.58 5.43
C THR A 13 3.14 -17.00 4.40
N THR A 14 1.83 -17.17 4.59
CA THR A 14 0.76 -16.73 3.67
C THR A 14 0.90 -15.27 3.19
N ALA A 15 1.60 -14.41 3.94
CA ALA A 15 1.97 -13.06 3.54
C ALA A 15 2.91 -13.01 2.31
N ASP A 16 3.93 -13.89 2.24
CA ASP A 16 4.88 -13.95 1.11
C ASP A 16 4.17 -14.30 -0.21
N ARG A 17 3.23 -15.26 -0.16
CA ARG A 17 2.42 -15.64 -1.33
C ARG A 17 1.55 -14.48 -1.82
N ARG A 18 0.95 -13.70 -0.91
CA ARG A 18 0.13 -12.53 -1.27
C ARG A 18 0.97 -11.42 -1.91
N SER A 19 2.16 -11.17 -1.39
CA SER A 19 3.08 -10.17 -1.95
C SER A 19 3.53 -10.50 -3.38
N ARG A 20 3.80 -11.77 -3.68
CA ARG A 20 4.17 -12.21 -5.05
C ARG A 20 3.02 -12.06 -6.04
N SER A 21 1.80 -12.45 -5.65
CA SER A 21 0.61 -12.34 -6.50
C SER A 21 0.31 -10.88 -6.85
N LEU A 22 0.34 -9.98 -5.85
CA LEU A 22 0.13 -8.56 -6.09
C LEU A 22 1.23 -7.97 -6.98
N ARG A 23 2.50 -8.36 -6.79
CA ARG A 23 3.61 -7.87 -7.63
C ARG A 23 3.39 -8.28 -9.08
N ARG A 24 2.94 -9.52 -9.30
CA ARG A 24 2.61 -10.03 -10.63
C ARG A 24 1.46 -9.23 -11.27
N TRP A 25 0.42 -8.91 -10.52
CA TRP A 25 -0.70 -8.12 -11.03
C TRP A 25 -0.29 -6.69 -11.40
N ILE A 26 0.55 -6.06 -10.57
CA ILE A 26 1.11 -4.74 -10.89
C ILE A 26 1.92 -4.81 -12.17
N HIS A 27 2.84 -5.78 -12.29
CA HIS A 27 3.65 -5.93 -13.50
C HIS A 27 2.79 -6.13 -14.75
N GLN A 28 1.77 -7.00 -14.67
CA GLN A 28 0.86 -7.21 -15.80
C GLN A 28 0.17 -5.91 -16.20
N ALA A 29 -0.43 -5.19 -15.25
CA ALA A 29 -1.11 -3.94 -15.54
C ALA A 29 -0.17 -2.86 -16.11
N THR A 30 1.07 -2.79 -15.61
CA THR A 30 2.07 -1.82 -16.12
C THR A 30 2.60 -2.20 -17.49
N ASP A 31 2.71 -3.50 -17.80
CA ASP A 31 3.09 -3.95 -19.14
C ASP A 31 1.96 -3.63 -20.14
N ASP A 32 0.70 -3.91 -19.78
CA ASP A 32 -0.47 -3.57 -20.61
C ASP A 32 -0.55 -2.06 -20.87
N LEU A 33 -0.26 -1.22 -19.87
CA LEU A 33 -0.24 0.24 -20.01
C LEU A 33 0.94 0.73 -20.85
N ARG A 34 2.12 0.11 -20.70
CA ARG A 34 3.28 0.40 -21.56
C ARG A 34 2.95 0.17 -23.03
N GLU A 35 2.29 -0.95 -23.35
CA GLU A 35 1.88 -1.26 -24.71
C GLU A 35 0.85 -0.27 -25.26
N GLN A 36 -0.05 0.23 -24.39
CA GLN A 36 -1.09 1.18 -24.80
C GLN A 36 -0.60 2.62 -24.96
N THR A 37 0.32 3.07 -24.11
CA THR A 37 0.73 4.49 -24.08
C THR A 37 2.12 4.73 -24.67
N ASP A 38 2.88 3.68 -25.00
CA ASP A 38 4.28 3.73 -25.43
C ASP A 38 5.21 4.49 -24.45
N GLU A 39 4.83 4.53 -23.17
CA GLU A 39 5.59 5.23 -22.13
C GLU A 39 6.51 4.25 -21.40
N PRO A 40 7.86 4.37 -21.52
CA PRO A 40 8.78 3.46 -20.87
C PRO A 40 8.76 3.59 -19.34
N GLY A 41 8.18 4.67 -18.80
CA GLY A 41 8.07 4.92 -17.36
C GLY A 41 7.31 3.83 -16.59
N TRP A 42 6.36 3.14 -17.25
CA TRP A 42 5.53 2.11 -16.61
C TRP A 42 6.35 0.94 -16.04
N GLN A 43 7.52 0.64 -16.61
CA GLN A 43 8.38 -0.46 -16.14
C GLN A 43 8.97 -0.23 -14.73
N TYR A 44 8.96 1.02 -14.25
CA TYR A 44 9.49 1.40 -12.95
C TYR A 44 8.42 1.47 -11.85
N VAL A 45 7.14 1.33 -12.21
CA VAL A 45 6.03 1.46 -11.26
C VAL A 45 6.00 0.25 -10.33
N GLY A 46 6.15 0.52 -9.03
CA GLY A 46 6.06 -0.49 -7.97
C GLY A 46 4.95 -0.19 -6.95
N PHE A 47 4.84 -1.08 -5.97
CA PHE A 47 3.91 -0.92 -4.83
C PHE A 47 4.05 0.42 -4.12
N HIS A 48 5.29 0.90 -3.97
CA HIS A 48 5.55 2.14 -3.25
C HIS A 48 4.99 3.35 -3.99
N ASP A 49 5.11 3.37 -5.32
CA ASP A 49 4.59 4.44 -6.19
C ASP A 49 3.07 4.45 -6.20
N LEU A 50 2.44 3.28 -6.24
CA LEU A 50 0.99 3.14 -6.12
C LEU A 50 0.50 3.64 -4.76
N ARG A 51 1.18 3.28 -3.67
CA ARG A 51 0.84 3.75 -2.32
C ARG A 51 1.01 5.27 -2.18
N ARG A 52 2.08 5.85 -2.74
CA ARG A 52 2.33 7.29 -2.73
C ARG A 52 1.27 8.05 -3.54
N THR A 53 0.94 7.54 -4.72
CA THR A 53 -0.10 8.10 -5.59
C THR A 53 -1.46 8.03 -4.92
N TRP A 54 -1.81 6.91 -4.29
CA TRP A 54 -3.04 6.75 -3.51
C TRP A 54 -3.12 7.77 -2.36
N ALA A 55 -2.08 7.87 -1.52
CA ALA A 55 -2.06 8.85 -0.42
C ALA A 55 -2.15 10.30 -0.93
N THR A 56 -1.47 10.61 -2.03
CA THR A 56 -1.53 11.93 -2.67
C THR A 56 -2.94 12.25 -3.15
N GLN A 57 -3.61 11.31 -3.82
CA GLN A 57 -4.99 11.49 -4.28
C GLN A 57 -5.98 11.70 -3.13
N LEU A 58 -5.80 11.00 -1.99
CA LEU A 58 -6.62 11.24 -0.80
C LEU A 58 -6.42 12.66 -0.24
N ARG A 59 -5.17 13.12 -0.17
CA ARG A 59 -4.86 14.49 0.25
C ARG A 59 -5.44 15.53 -0.71
N SER A 60 -5.38 15.27 -2.03
CA SER A 60 -6.01 16.14 -3.04
C SER A 60 -7.54 16.16 -2.93
N ALA A 61 -8.16 15.08 -2.42
CA ALA A 61 -9.58 15.01 -2.12
C ALA A 61 -9.94 15.60 -0.74
N ASP A 62 -9.02 16.33 -0.10
CA ASP A 62 -9.18 16.95 1.21
C ASP A 62 -9.48 15.95 2.34
N VAL A 63 -9.00 14.70 2.20
CA VAL A 63 -9.06 13.71 3.26
C VAL A 63 -8.07 14.07 4.36
N ASP A 64 -8.53 14.03 5.61
CA ASP A 64 -7.72 14.27 6.79
C ASP A 64 -6.47 13.36 6.81
N ALA A 65 -5.31 13.95 7.10
CA ALA A 65 -4.03 13.25 7.08
C ALA A 65 -3.99 12.08 8.08
N MET A 66 -4.69 12.20 9.21
CA MET A 66 -4.81 11.13 10.21
C MET A 66 -5.56 9.93 9.65
N VAL A 67 -6.62 10.17 8.87
CA VAL A 67 -7.39 9.11 8.22
C VAL A 67 -6.58 8.44 7.12
N VAL A 68 -5.80 9.20 6.35
CA VAL A 68 -4.86 8.64 5.36
C VAL A 68 -3.79 7.76 6.02
N CYS A 69 -3.22 8.20 7.14
CA CYS A 69 -2.20 7.43 7.88
C CYS A 69 -2.77 6.13 8.48
N ASP A 70 -3.97 6.20 9.06
CA ASP A 70 -4.68 5.05 9.63
C ASP A 70 -4.99 4.01 8.54
N TRP A 71 -5.58 4.43 7.42
CA TRP A 71 -5.86 3.53 6.29
C TRP A 71 -4.59 3.01 5.60
N GLY A 72 -3.53 3.80 5.60
CA GLY A 72 -2.26 3.46 4.97
C GLY A 72 -1.39 2.48 5.78
N GLY A 73 -1.74 2.22 7.04
CA GLY A 73 -0.97 1.37 7.95
C GLY A 73 0.41 1.94 8.30
N TRP A 74 0.52 3.26 8.46
CA TRP A 74 1.80 3.92 8.78
C TRP A 74 2.07 3.76 10.28
N ASN A 75 3.04 2.90 10.64
CA ASN A 75 3.39 2.59 12.04
C ASN A 75 4.32 3.61 12.71
N ASP A 76 4.88 4.61 12.00
CA ASP A 76 5.52 5.80 12.62
C ASP A 76 4.48 6.78 13.21
N LEU A 77 3.36 6.18 13.63
CA LEU A 77 2.16 6.76 14.16
C LEU A 77 2.46 7.47 15.47
N ASP A 78 3.36 6.99 16.33
CA ASP A 78 3.66 7.63 17.63
C ASP A 78 4.16 9.08 17.50
N THR A 79 5.02 9.36 16.51
CA THR A 79 5.51 10.74 16.25
C THR A 79 4.41 11.62 15.66
N PHE A 80 3.43 11.04 14.96
CA PHE A 80 2.29 11.73 14.36
C PHE A 80 1.10 11.88 15.35
N LEU A 81 0.93 10.93 16.27
CA LEU A 81 -0.16 10.80 17.25
C LEU A 81 -0.02 11.74 18.44
N ASP A 82 1.21 12.01 18.89
CA ASP A 82 1.42 12.97 19.99
C ASP A 82 0.97 14.39 19.60
N HIS A 83 0.83 14.67 18.31
CA HIS A 83 0.34 15.96 17.82
C HIS A 83 -1.19 16.01 17.56
N CYS A 84 -1.88 14.88 17.36
CA CYS A 84 -3.23 14.86 16.76
C CYS A 84 -4.25 13.93 17.44
N ARG A 85 -4.35 13.96 18.78
CA ARG A 85 -5.29 13.11 19.57
C ARG A 85 -6.80 13.40 19.40
N GLY A 86 -7.25 14.04 18.32
CA GLY A 86 -8.63 14.58 18.22
C GLY A 86 -9.60 13.93 17.23
N THR A 87 -9.13 13.22 16.19
CA THR A 87 -9.93 13.11 14.93
C THR A 87 -10.27 11.67 14.47
N HIS A 88 -10.30 10.69 15.37
CA HIS A 88 -10.40 9.26 15.01
C HIS A 88 -11.76 8.59 15.20
N THR A 89 -12.87 9.33 15.28
CA THR A 89 -14.18 8.69 15.44
C THR A 89 -14.61 7.95 14.16
N PRO A 90 -15.33 6.80 14.25
CA PRO A 90 -15.84 6.08 13.07
C PRO A 90 -16.71 6.93 12.13
N GLU A 91 -17.36 7.96 12.68
CA GLU A 91 -18.14 8.95 11.93
C GLU A 91 -17.26 9.88 11.10
N ALA A 92 -16.11 10.29 11.64
CA ALA A 92 -15.12 11.05 10.88
C ALA A 92 -14.60 10.23 9.70
N GLN A 93 -14.24 8.95 9.91
CA GLN A 93 -13.80 8.07 8.81
C GLN A 93 -14.87 7.91 7.72
N ARG A 94 -16.15 7.76 8.10
CA ARG A 94 -17.26 7.69 7.13
C ARG A 94 -17.42 8.98 6.32
N ARG A 95 -17.31 10.15 6.96
CA ARG A 95 -17.39 11.45 6.28
C ARG A 95 -16.22 11.63 5.31
N GLU A 96 -15.00 11.25 5.72
CA GLU A 96 -13.84 11.33 4.84
C GLU A 96 -13.94 10.35 3.65
N ARG A 97 -14.47 9.13 3.86
CA ARG A 97 -14.75 8.19 2.76
C ARG A 97 -15.70 8.78 1.72
N GLN A 98 -16.72 9.52 2.14
CA GLN A 98 -17.67 10.15 1.22
C GLN A 98 -17.04 11.20 0.28
N LYS A 99 -15.85 11.72 0.60
CA LYS A 99 -15.11 12.65 -0.27
C LYS A 99 -14.49 11.94 -1.48
N VAL A 100 -14.29 10.62 -1.41
CA VAL A 100 -13.56 9.84 -2.41
C VAL A 100 -14.51 8.86 -3.08
N LYS A 101 -15.00 9.20 -4.28
CA LYS A 101 -16.03 8.41 -4.98
C LYS A 101 -15.58 7.02 -5.43
N TRP A 102 -14.27 6.77 -5.51
CA TRP A 102 -13.68 5.55 -6.04
C TRP A 102 -13.21 4.57 -4.95
N LEU A 103 -13.53 4.84 -3.68
CA LEU A 103 -13.10 4.10 -2.49
C LEU A 103 -14.31 3.55 -1.72
#